data_AF-A0A0S4TP25-F1
#
_entry.id   AF-A0A0S4TP25-F1
#
_cell.length_a   1.000
_cell.length_b   1.000
_cell.length_c   1.000
_cell.angle_alpha   90.00
_cell.angle_beta   90.00
_cell.angle_gamma   90.00
#
_symmetry.space_group_name_H-M   'P 1'
#
loop_
_entity.id
_entity.type
_entity.pdbx_description
1 polymer ?
#
loop_
_entity_poly.entity_id
_entity_poly.type
_entity_poly.pdbx_seq_one_letter_code
_entity_poly.pdbx_strand_id
1 'polypeptide(L)'
;MAADSNEIPQLALPLSQSPAAGKRARRILCGVDEAGRGPLAGPVTAAAVVLNPRKAIQGLADSKVLTAKKREALYDEIVEKALAWHVAEATVEEIDRINILHATMLAMQRAVQGVAAQGVLPDLVQVDGNRCPQVAFAVEAIVKGDALVPAISAASILAKVTRDRQLAALHIAFPQYGFDVHAGYGTPQHLAAIERHGVTPHHRRSFAPVRRALEGAPPPAGDAVPQTDAKTAWTD
;
A
#
# COMPACT_ATOMS: atom_id res chain seq x y z
N MET A 1 -7.11 54.47 68.42
CA MET A 1 -8.02 53.34 68.07
C MET A 1 -7.30 52.58 66.96
N ALA A 2 -6.38 51.69 67.33
CA ALA A 2 -6.59 50.28 67.64
C ALA A 2 -7.03 49.48 66.41
N ALA A 3 -6.15 48.56 66.02
CA ALA A 3 -6.26 47.58 64.94
C ALA A 3 -7.44 46.62 65.16
N ASP A 4 -7.93 45.99 64.09
CA ASP A 4 -7.84 44.52 64.02
C ASP A 4 -8.03 43.96 62.61
N SER A 5 -7.21 42.96 62.35
CA SER A 5 -7.25 41.95 61.29
C SER A 5 -8.57 41.20 61.21
N ASN A 6 -8.98 40.80 60.00
CA ASN A 6 -9.57 39.46 59.86
C ASN A 6 -9.40 38.88 58.45
N GLU A 7 -8.85 37.68 58.43
CA GLU A 7 -8.51 36.87 57.28
C GLU A 7 -9.75 36.40 56.53
N ILE A 8 -9.68 36.36 55.19
CA ILE A 8 -10.70 35.72 54.35
C ILE A 8 -10.35 34.23 54.24
N PRO A 9 -11.26 33.29 54.60
CA PRO A 9 -10.97 31.86 54.48
C PRO A 9 -10.90 31.40 53.03
N GLN A 10 -9.86 30.63 52.72
CA GLN A 10 -9.73 29.84 51.49
C GLN A 10 -10.89 28.83 51.38
N LEU A 11 -11.82 29.09 50.46
CA LEU A 11 -12.85 28.14 50.09
C LEU A 11 -12.26 27.13 49.09
N ALA A 12 -11.71 26.04 49.62
CA ALA A 12 -11.33 24.87 48.83
C ALA A 12 -12.60 24.21 48.26
N LEU A 13 -12.83 24.39 46.95
CA LEU A 13 -13.82 23.64 46.20
C LEU A 13 -13.38 22.16 46.16
N PRO A 14 -14.22 21.20 46.56
CA PRO A 14 -13.88 19.79 46.41
C PRO A 14 -13.80 19.46 44.92
N LEU A 15 -12.68 18.85 44.51
CA LEU A 15 -12.48 18.23 43.20
C LEU A 15 -13.65 17.26 42.96
N SER A 16 -14.62 17.71 42.15
CA SER A 16 -15.72 16.88 41.69
C SER A 16 -15.14 15.77 40.83
N GLN A 17 -15.09 14.59 41.43
CA GLN A 17 -15.18 13.25 40.83
C GLN A 17 -15.04 13.24 39.31
N SER A 18 -13.82 12.94 38.85
CA SER A 18 -13.56 12.55 37.48
C SER A 18 -14.39 11.31 37.16
N PRO A 19 -15.18 11.29 36.07
CA PRO A 19 -16.00 10.14 35.74
C PRO A 19 -15.08 8.93 35.51
N ALA A 20 -15.54 7.79 36.04
CA ALA A 20 -14.88 6.49 35.97
C ALA A 20 -14.22 6.26 34.60
N ALA A 21 -12.99 5.75 34.64
CA ALA A 21 -12.24 5.30 33.47
C ALA A 21 -13.00 4.19 32.73
N GLY A 22 -13.97 4.57 31.90
CA GLY A 22 -14.55 3.69 30.90
C GLY A 22 -13.41 3.18 30.02
N LYS A 23 -13.38 1.87 29.76
CA LYS A 23 -12.49 1.26 28.77
C LYS A 23 -12.49 2.14 27.51
N ARG A 24 -11.42 2.89 27.26
CA ARG A 24 -11.23 3.55 25.96
C ARG A 24 -11.39 2.46 24.91
N ALA A 25 -12.37 2.62 24.02
CA ALA A 25 -12.51 1.74 22.87
C ALA A 25 -11.14 1.65 22.20
N ARG A 26 -10.64 0.42 21.98
CA ARG A 26 -9.34 0.23 21.34
C ARG A 26 -9.46 0.81 19.94
N ARG A 27 -8.58 1.77 19.61
CA ARG A 27 -8.52 2.39 18.28
C ARG A 27 -8.22 1.31 17.23
N ILE A 28 -9.05 1.22 16.19
CA ILE A 28 -8.91 0.32 15.06
C ILE A 28 -8.01 0.99 14.03
N LEU A 29 -6.79 0.48 13.89
CA LEU A 29 -5.80 0.96 12.92
C LEU A 29 -5.82 0.08 11.68
N CYS A 30 -5.90 0.70 10.50
CA CYS A 30 -5.82 0.03 9.21
C CYS A 30 -4.55 0.45 8.48
N GLY A 31 -3.64 -0.50 8.24
CA GLY A 31 -2.45 -0.25 7.41
C GLY A 31 -2.76 -0.47 5.94
N VAL A 32 -2.17 0.35 5.06
CA VAL A 32 -2.40 0.31 3.61
C VAL A 32 -1.07 0.48 2.88
N ASP A 33 -0.84 -0.34 1.85
CA ASP A 33 0.34 -0.25 0.98
C ASP A 33 0.01 -0.79 -0.43
N GLU A 34 0.85 -0.47 -1.42
CA GLU A 34 0.73 -0.91 -2.80
C GLU A 34 1.93 -1.70 -3.33
N ALA A 35 1.68 -2.47 -4.39
CA ALA A 35 2.69 -3.10 -5.21
C ALA A 35 2.41 -2.83 -6.69
N GLY A 36 3.48 -2.66 -7.47
CA GLY A 36 3.37 -2.60 -8.94
C GLY A 36 3.22 -1.22 -9.54
N ARG A 37 3.79 -0.17 -8.95
CA ARG A 37 3.78 1.16 -9.59
C ARG A 37 4.69 1.28 -10.82
N GLY A 38 5.91 0.75 -10.74
CA GLY A 38 6.92 0.84 -11.81
C GLY A 38 6.81 -0.13 -13.00
N PRO A 39 6.21 -1.33 -12.89
CA PRO A 39 6.10 -2.28 -14.00
C PRO A 39 5.46 -1.73 -15.27
N LEU A 40 5.89 -2.25 -16.42
CA LEU A 40 5.31 -1.96 -17.73
C LEU A 40 4.02 -2.74 -17.99
N ALA A 41 3.78 -3.82 -17.25
CA ALA A 41 2.63 -4.69 -17.41
C ALA A 41 1.97 -5.07 -16.08
N GLY A 42 0.68 -5.38 -16.17
CA GLY A 42 -0.18 -5.75 -15.05
C GLY A 42 -0.74 -4.56 -14.26
N PRO A 43 -1.69 -4.81 -13.34
CA PRO A 43 -2.31 -3.76 -12.55
C PRO A 43 -1.35 -3.18 -11.50
N VAL A 44 -1.80 -2.10 -10.86
CA VAL A 44 -1.30 -1.70 -9.55
C VAL A 44 -2.24 -2.30 -8.50
N THR A 45 -1.67 -3.00 -7.53
CA THR A 45 -2.41 -3.75 -6.51
C THR A 45 -2.16 -3.09 -5.16
N ALA A 46 -3.20 -2.83 -4.39
CA ALA A 46 -3.10 -2.31 -3.03
C ALA A 46 -3.80 -3.26 -2.06
N ALA A 47 -3.36 -3.24 -0.81
CA ALA A 47 -4.02 -3.98 0.25
C ALA A 47 -4.27 -3.07 1.46
N ALA A 48 -5.29 -3.41 2.22
CA ALA A 48 -5.63 -2.80 3.48
C ALA A 48 -5.75 -3.90 4.53
N VAL A 49 -5.14 -3.72 5.71
CA VAL A 49 -5.10 -4.73 6.77
C VAL A 49 -5.36 -4.10 8.13
N VAL A 50 -6.28 -4.70 8.88
CA VAL A 50 -6.51 -4.45 10.30
C VAL A 50 -6.04 -5.67 11.09
N LEU A 51 -4.97 -5.52 11.86
CA LEU A 51 -4.41 -6.63 12.63
C LEU A 51 -5.27 -6.94 13.85
N ASN A 52 -5.34 -8.22 14.21
CA ASN A 52 -6.00 -8.65 15.43
C ASN A 52 -5.02 -8.60 16.62
N PRO A 53 -5.22 -7.74 17.62
CA PRO A 53 -4.30 -7.62 18.75
C PRO A 53 -4.25 -8.87 19.65
N ARG A 54 -5.17 -9.85 19.45
CA ARG A 54 -5.18 -11.13 20.16
C ARG A 54 -4.46 -12.25 19.40
N LYS A 55 -4.14 -12.05 18.12
CA LYS A 55 -3.47 -13.04 17.27
C LYS A 55 -2.24 -12.38 16.63
N ALA A 56 -1.15 -12.33 17.39
CA ALA A 56 0.09 -11.73 16.91
C ALA A 56 0.65 -12.49 15.70
N ILE A 57 1.17 -11.74 14.73
CA ILE A 57 1.89 -12.25 13.57
C ILE A 57 3.35 -11.87 13.77
N GLN A 58 4.23 -12.86 13.84
CA GLN A 58 5.65 -12.65 14.11
C GLN A 58 6.42 -12.48 12.80
N GLY A 59 7.45 -11.63 12.81
CA GLY A 59 8.35 -11.50 11.66
C GLY A 59 7.84 -10.61 10.52
N LEU A 60 6.79 -9.81 10.75
CA LEU A 60 6.42 -8.68 9.91
C LEU A 60 7.61 -7.70 9.85
N ALA A 61 8.01 -7.35 8.63
CA ALA A 61 9.09 -6.42 8.30
C ALA A 61 8.84 -5.86 6.89
N ASP A 62 9.73 -4.99 6.40
CA ASP A 62 9.72 -4.55 5.01
C ASP A 62 9.70 -5.78 4.07
N SER A 63 8.68 -5.87 3.21
CA SER A 63 8.46 -7.01 2.32
C SER A 63 9.63 -7.24 1.35
N LYS A 64 10.42 -6.23 1.04
CA LYS A 64 11.61 -6.31 0.16
C LYS A 64 12.79 -6.99 0.84
N VAL A 65 12.88 -6.91 2.17
CA VAL A 65 13.91 -7.60 2.97
C VAL A 65 13.59 -9.08 3.12
N LEU A 66 12.30 -9.43 3.06
CA LEU A 66 11.84 -10.81 3.18
C LEU A 66 12.11 -11.61 1.89
N THR A 67 12.44 -12.89 2.05
CA THR A 67 12.49 -13.82 0.92
C THR A 67 11.09 -14.11 0.40
N ALA A 68 10.96 -14.52 -0.87
CA ALA A 68 9.66 -14.91 -1.45
C ALA A 68 8.95 -15.98 -0.61
N LYS A 69 9.67 -17.04 -0.21
CA LYS A 69 9.15 -18.09 0.66
C LYS A 69 8.62 -17.56 1.99
N LYS A 70 9.31 -16.60 2.61
CA LYS A 70 8.86 -16.01 3.89
C LYS A 70 7.64 -15.11 3.70
N ARG A 71 7.56 -14.35 2.59
CA ARG A 71 6.37 -13.58 2.25
C ARG A 71 5.15 -14.47 2.03
N GLU A 72 5.29 -15.58 1.32
CA GLU A 72 4.21 -16.55 1.10
C GLU A 72 3.68 -17.11 2.43
N ALA A 73 4.56 -17.54 3.33
CA ALA A 73 4.14 -18.01 4.66
C ALA A 73 3.43 -16.92 5.48
N LEU A 74 3.95 -15.68 5.45
CA LEU A 74 3.31 -14.56 6.14
C LEU A 74 1.98 -14.16 5.50
N TYR A 75 1.82 -14.31 4.19
CA TYR A 75 0.55 -14.06 3.50
C TYR A 75 -0.56 -14.91 4.12
N ASP A 76 -0.32 -16.21 4.26
CA ASP A 76 -1.30 -17.15 4.82
C ASP A 76 -1.58 -16.81 6.30
N GLU A 77 -0.55 -16.48 7.08
CA GLU A 77 -0.73 -16.04 8.47
C GLU A 77 -1.55 -14.74 8.59
N ILE A 78 -1.32 -13.75 7.72
CA ILE A 78 -2.07 -12.49 7.70
C ILE A 78 -3.54 -12.76 7.37
N VAL A 79 -3.80 -13.56 6.34
CA VAL A 79 -5.15 -13.91 5.91
C VAL A 79 -5.94 -14.61 7.02
N GLU A 80 -5.29 -15.52 7.76
CA GLU A 80 -5.92 -16.28 8.84
C GLU A 80 -6.12 -15.47 10.14
N LYS A 81 -5.14 -14.61 10.48
CA LYS A 81 -5.06 -14.00 11.82
C LYS A 81 -5.53 -12.57 11.88
N ALA A 82 -5.52 -11.81 10.78
CA ALA A 82 -5.99 -10.42 10.77
C ALA A 82 -7.47 -10.32 11.14
N LEU A 83 -7.87 -9.17 11.68
CA LEU A 83 -9.28 -8.91 12.02
C LEU A 83 -10.11 -8.68 10.75
N ALA A 84 -9.54 -7.95 9.79
CA ALA A 84 -10.06 -7.76 8.45
C ALA A 84 -8.90 -7.41 7.52
N TRP A 85 -9.05 -7.76 6.24
CA TRP A 85 -8.12 -7.38 5.21
C TRP A 85 -8.82 -7.37 3.86
N HIS A 86 -8.33 -6.58 2.91
CA HIS A 86 -8.83 -6.62 1.54
C HIS A 86 -7.70 -6.26 0.58
N VAL A 87 -7.69 -6.94 -0.58
CA VAL A 87 -6.79 -6.64 -1.68
C VAL A 87 -7.64 -6.12 -2.83
N ALA A 88 -7.22 -5.02 -3.42
CA ALA A 88 -7.89 -4.41 -4.57
C ALA A 88 -6.85 -3.94 -5.58
N GLU A 89 -7.31 -3.66 -6.79
CA GLU A 89 -6.44 -3.24 -7.88
C GLU A 89 -7.03 -2.09 -8.67
N ALA A 90 -6.16 -1.39 -9.41
CA ALA A 90 -6.55 -0.56 -10.53
C ALA A 90 -5.94 -1.16 -11.80
N THR A 91 -6.79 -1.36 -12.80
CA THR A 91 -6.43 -2.09 -14.02
C THR A 91 -5.47 -1.29 -14.90
N VAL A 92 -4.91 -1.94 -15.92
CA VAL A 92 -4.03 -1.28 -16.90
C VAL A 92 -4.76 -0.14 -17.62
N GLU A 93 -6.03 -0.34 -17.95
CA GLU A 93 -6.88 0.67 -18.59
C GLU A 93 -7.13 1.86 -17.66
N GLU A 94 -7.32 1.60 -16.36
CA GLU A 94 -7.45 2.67 -15.37
C GLU A 94 -6.13 3.44 -15.23
N ILE A 95 -4.99 2.75 -15.11
CA ILE A 95 -3.66 3.39 -15.08
C ILE A 95 -3.45 4.27 -16.30
N ASP A 96 -3.77 3.78 -17.50
CA ASP A 96 -3.60 4.54 -18.74
C ASP A 96 -4.54 5.75 -18.82
N ARG A 97 -5.73 5.67 -18.22
CA ARG A 97 -6.73 6.75 -18.22
C ARG A 97 -6.46 7.84 -17.19
N ILE A 98 -6.08 7.46 -15.97
CA ILE A 98 -5.99 8.38 -14.82
C ILE A 98 -4.57 8.56 -14.29
N ASN A 99 -3.55 8.03 -14.98
CA ASN A 99 -2.15 7.98 -14.55
C ASN A 99 -1.89 7.05 -13.34
N ILE A 100 -0.61 6.72 -13.13
CA ILE A 100 -0.22 5.75 -12.10
C ILE A 100 -0.43 6.26 -10.67
N LEU A 101 -0.32 7.57 -10.43
CA LEU A 101 -0.54 8.15 -9.10
C LEU A 101 -2.01 7.99 -8.69
N HIS A 102 -2.95 8.43 -9.52
CA HIS A 102 -4.37 8.32 -9.18
C HIS A 102 -4.88 6.88 -9.24
N ALA A 103 -4.35 6.04 -10.13
CA ALA A 103 -4.66 4.61 -10.12
C ALA A 103 -4.20 3.92 -8.81
N THR A 104 -3.04 4.33 -8.28
CA THR A 104 -2.59 3.86 -6.95
C THR A 104 -3.57 4.28 -5.86
N MET A 105 -3.96 5.57 -5.84
CA MET A 105 -4.92 6.08 -4.85
C MET A 105 -6.29 5.39 -4.96
N LEU A 106 -6.73 5.08 -6.19
CA LEU A 106 -7.97 4.33 -6.46
C LEU A 106 -7.90 2.90 -5.91
N ALA A 107 -6.79 2.18 -6.16
CA ALA A 107 -6.59 0.84 -5.61
C ALA A 107 -6.60 0.85 -4.07
N MET A 108 -5.92 1.82 -3.44
CA MET A 108 -5.92 1.99 -1.98
C MET A 108 -7.32 2.32 -1.43
N GLN A 109 -8.06 3.20 -2.10
CA GLN A 109 -9.44 3.52 -1.73
C GLN A 109 -10.32 2.26 -1.72
N ARG A 110 -10.26 1.46 -2.79
CA ARG A 110 -10.98 0.18 -2.91
C ARG A 110 -10.58 -0.79 -1.81
N ALA A 111 -9.28 -0.88 -1.51
CA ALA A 111 -8.78 -1.74 -0.43
C ALA A 111 -9.41 -1.37 0.93
N VAL A 112 -9.40 -0.07 1.28
CA VAL A 112 -10.01 0.43 2.53
C VAL A 112 -11.52 0.20 2.54
N GLN A 113 -12.21 0.44 1.42
CA GLN A 113 -13.65 0.19 1.31
C GLN A 113 -14.00 -1.29 1.50
N GLY A 114 -13.20 -2.22 0.98
CA GLY A 114 -13.41 -3.65 1.15
C GLY A 114 -13.18 -4.15 2.58
N VAL A 115 -12.29 -3.50 3.34
CA VAL A 115 -12.18 -3.73 4.79
C VAL A 115 -13.44 -3.24 5.52
N ALA A 116 -13.93 -2.03 5.19
CA ALA A 116 -15.16 -1.49 5.77
C ALA A 116 -16.39 -2.35 5.46
N ALA A 117 -16.47 -2.90 4.24
CA ALA A 117 -17.55 -3.80 3.81
C ALA A 117 -17.62 -5.11 4.61
N GLN A 118 -16.53 -5.51 5.30
CA GLN A 118 -16.50 -6.65 6.22
C GLN A 118 -17.04 -6.30 7.62
N GLY A 119 -17.53 -5.08 7.84
CA GLY A 119 -18.05 -4.61 9.12
C GLY A 119 -16.97 -4.08 10.07
N VAL A 120 -15.72 -3.94 9.61
CA VAL A 120 -14.62 -3.37 10.40
C VAL A 120 -14.37 -1.93 9.95
N LEU A 121 -14.79 -0.97 10.76
CA LEU A 121 -14.64 0.46 10.48
C LEU A 121 -13.34 0.99 11.10
N PRO A 122 -12.34 1.41 10.30
CA PRO A 122 -11.10 1.97 10.84
C PRO A 122 -11.34 3.32 11.52
N ASP A 123 -10.73 3.53 12.68
CA ASP A 123 -10.64 4.85 13.30
C ASP A 123 -9.57 5.71 12.64
N LEU A 124 -8.50 5.07 12.16
CA LEU A 124 -7.38 5.70 11.45
C LEU A 124 -6.80 4.75 10.41
N VAL A 125 -6.65 5.26 9.18
CA VAL A 125 -5.96 4.60 8.08
C VAL A 125 -4.54 5.16 8.00
N GLN A 126 -3.56 4.28 8.02
CA GLN A 126 -2.14 4.61 7.91
C GLN A 126 -1.61 4.05 6.59
N VAL A 127 -1.13 4.92 5.71
CA VAL A 127 -0.76 4.59 4.33
C VAL A 127 0.76 4.69 4.18
N ASP A 128 1.40 3.74 3.51
CA ASP A 128 2.81 3.88 3.15
C ASP A 128 3.01 5.04 2.15
N GLY A 129 4.04 5.86 2.40
CA GLY A 129 4.45 6.93 1.49
C GLY A 129 4.09 8.32 1.99
N ASN A 130 3.78 9.23 1.07
CA ASN A 130 3.61 10.66 1.34
C ASN A 130 2.29 11.24 0.81
N ARG A 131 1.37 10.40 0.35
CA ARG A 131 0.05 10.78 -0.17
C ARG A 131 -1.03 9.93 0.49
N CYS A 132 -2.20 10.51 0.69
CA CYS A 132 -3.36 9.81 1.23
C CYS A 132 -4.43 9.63 0.14
N PRO A 133 -5.06 8.44 0.04
CA PRO A 133 -6.24 8.25 -0.78
C PRO A 133 -7.44 8.99 -0.17
N GLN A 134 -8.43 9.32 -1.00
CA GLN A 134 -9.68 9.89 -0.52
C GLN A 134 -10.58 8.80 0.05
N VAL A 135 -10.69 8.74 1.37
CA VAL A 135 -11.50 7.76 2.12
C VAL A 135 -12.39 8.46 3.15
N ALA A 136 -13.43 7.78 3.62
CA ALA A 136 -14.37 8.32 4.62
C ALA A 136 -13.82 8.32 6.07
N PHE A 137 -12.58 7.88 6.25
CA PHE A 137 -11.94 7.69 7.55
C PHE A 137 -10.81 8.70 7.75
N ALA A 138 -10.41 8.93 9.01
CA ALA A 138 -9.18 9.67 9.26
C ALA A 138 -8.01 8.93 8.60
N VAL A 139 -7.13 9.67 7.94
CA VAL A 139 -6.04 9.10 7.16
C VAL A 139 -4.75 9.90 7.32
N GLU A 140 -3.64 9.20 7.47
CA GLU A 140 -2.31 9.77 7.47
C GLU A 140 -1.36 8.94 6.60
N ALA A 141 -0.35 9.61 6.03
CA ALA A 141 0.71 8.98 5.27
C ALA A 141 1.97 8.86 6.13
N ILE A 142 2.64 7.72 6.06
CA ILE A 142 3.85 7.41 6.81
C ILE A 142 4.93 7.00 5.82
N VAL A 143 5.98 7.82 5.72
CA VAL A 143 7.12 7.53 4.86
C VAL A 143 7.86 6.31 5.39
N LYS A 144 8.03 5.28 4.54
CA LYS A 144 8.58 3.96 4.94
C LYS A 144 7.73 3.29 6.03
N GLY A 145 6.42 3.45 5.92
CA GLY A 145 5.44 2.88 6.84
C GLY A 145 5.51 1.35 6.89
N ASP A 146 5.87 0.69 5.79
CA ASP A 146 6.10 -0.76 5.71
C ASP A 146 7.19 -1.26 6.67
N ALA A 147 8.19 -0.43 6.98
CA ALA A 147 9.25 -0.74 7.95
C ALA A 147 8.88 -0.35 9.39
N LEU A 148 7.89 0.54 9.58
CA LEU A 148 7.61 1.18 10.87
C LEU A 148 6.30 0.72 11.52
N VAL A 149 5.30 0.36 10.71
CA VAL A 149 3.94 0.05 11.14
C VAL A 149 3.58 -1.38 10.75
N PRO A 150 3.33 -2.28 11.72
CA PRO A 150 3.04 -3.69 11.42
C PRO A 150 1.85 -3.91 10.47
N ALA A 151 0.81 -3.09 10.56
CA ALA A 151 -0.34 -3.20 9.67
C ALA A 151 0.01 -2.81 8.22
N ILE A 152 0.88 -1.81 8.02
CA ILE A 152 1.37 -1.42 6.69
C ILE A 152 2.30 -2.52 6.16
N SER A 153 3.19 -3.07 6.99
CA SER A 153 4.01 -4.24 6.63
C SER A 153 3.14 -5.40 6.14
N ALA A 154 2.06 -5.73 6.86
CA ALA A 154 1.13 -6.78 6.46
C ALA A 154 0.44 -6.47 5.11
N ALA A 155 -0.02 -5.23 4.92
CA ALA A 155 -0.59 -4.78 3.65
C ALA A 155 0.42 -4.90 2.49
N SER A 156 1.68 -4.52 2.70
CA SER A 156 2.75 -4.63 1.70
C SER A 156 2.93 -6.07 1.22
N ILE A 157 2.87 -7.04 2.15
CA ILE A 157 3.01 -8.46 1.87
C ILE A 157 1.79 -8.96 1.07
N LEU A 158 0.56 -8.62 1.49
CA LEU A 158 -0.64 -9.02 0.76
C LEU A 158 -0.66 -8.45 -0.66
N ALA A 159 -0.33 -7.17 -0.84
CA ALA A 159 -0.27 -6.52 -2.13
C ALA A 159 0.80 -7.18 -3.03
N LYS A 160 2.01 -7.37 -2.51
CA LYS A 160 3.15 -7.93 -3.27
C LYS A 160 2.90 -9.37 -3.70
N VAL A 161 2.51 -10.25 -2.77
CA VAL A 161 2.30 -11.67 -3.06
C VAL A 161 1.12 -11.85 -4.01
N THR A 162 0.00 -11.13 -3.80
CA THR A 162 -1.15 -11.21 -4.71
C THR A 162 -0.75 -10.80 -6.12
N ARG A 163 -0.03 -9.67 -6.25
CA ARG A 163 0.42 -9.20 -7.56
C ARG A 163 1.38 -10.18 -8.22
N ASP A 164 2.37 -10.71 -7.49
CA ASP A 164 3.33 -11.66 -8.07
C ASP A 164 2.63 -12.93 -8.56
N ARG A 165 1.64 -13.44 -7.81
CA ARG A 165 0.80 -14.57 -8.25
C ARG A 165 0.01 -14.24 -9.52
N GLN A 166 -0.54 -13.03 -9.66
CA GLN A 166 -1.22 -12.58 -10.88
C GLN A 166 -0.28 -12.55 -12.09
N LEU A 167 0.96 -12.06 -11.93
CA LEU A 167 1.93 -12.00 -13.02
C LEU A 167 2.48 -13.40 -13.39
N ALA A 168 2.62 -14.31 -12.42
CA ALA A 168 2.92 -15.70 -12.70
C ALA A 168 1.78 -16.39 -13.48
N ALA A 169 0.52 -16.13 -13.13
CA ALA A 169 -0.63 -16.61 -13.91
C ALA A 169 -0.65 -16.00 -15.32
N LEU A 170 -0.32 -14.72 -15.45
CA LEU A 170 -0.23 -14.05 -16.74
C LEU A 170 0.87 -14.65 -17.63
N HIS A 171 2.00 -15.08 -17.04
CA HIS A 171 3.06 -15.78 -17.77
C HIS A 171 2.56 -17.06 -18.45
N ILE A 172 1.61 -17.80 -17.84
CA ILE A 172 1.04 -19.00 -18.47
C ILE A 172 0.37 -18.66 -19.80
N ALA A 173 -0.33 -17.53 -19.86
CA ALA A 173 -1.00 -17.06 -21.09
C ALA A 173 -0.03 -16.38 -22.08
N PHE A 174 1.06 -15.79 -21.58
CA PHE A 174 2.04 -15.02 -22.36
C PHE A 174 3.48 -15.44 -22.02
N PRO A 175 3.88 -16.70 -22.27
CA PRO A 175 5.14 -17.26 -21.78
C PRO A 175 6.37 -16.57 -22.37
N GLN A 176 6.26 -16.02 -23.58
CA GLN A 176 7.35 -15.33 -24.27
C GLN A 176 7.80 -14.02 -23.60
N TYR A 177 7.02 -13.49 -22.64
CA TYR A 177 7.32 -12.23 -21.98
C TYR A 177 8.06 -12.36 -20.66
N GLY A 178 8.13 -13.54 -20.02
CA GLY A 178 8.87 -13.72 -18.76
C GLY A 178 8.27 -13.04 -17.51
N PHE A 179 6.94 -12.85 -17.49
CA PHE A 179 6.24 -12.18 -16.38
C PHE A 179 6.42 -12.82 -15.00
N ASP A 180 6.67 -14.13 -14.93
CA ASP A 180 6.97 -14.89 -13.72
C ASP A 180 8.34 -14.54 -13.12
N VAL A 181 9.29 -14.12 -13.95
CA VAL A 181 10.65 -13.76 -13.51
C VAL A 181 10.73 -12.32 -13.06
N HIS A 182 10.31 -11.38 -13.91
CA HIS A 182 10.49 -9.95 -13.65
C HIS A 182 9.20 -9.22 -13.26
N ALA A 183 8.09 -9.93 -13.01
CA ALA A 183 6.82 -9.36 -12.52
C ALA A 183 6.33 -8.13 -13.31
N GLY A 184 6.59 -8.09 -14.61
CA GLY A 184 6.24 -6.98 -15.51
C GLY A 184 7.17 -5.77 -15.48
N TYR A 185 8.24 -5.74 -14.67
CA TYR A 185 9.24 -4.67 -14.70
C TYR A 185 9.96 -4.60 -16.06
N GLY A 186 10.37 -3.40 -16.49
CA GLY A 186 11.03 -3.16 -17.77
C GLY A 186 12.50 -3.60 -17.81
N THR A 187 12.74 -4.90 -17.58
CA THR A 187 14.09 -5.49 -17.71
C THR A 187 14.49 -5.58 -19.18
N PRO A 188 15.79 -5.73 -19.49
CA PRO A 188 16.24 -5.96 -20.87
C PRO A 188 15.53 -7.14 -21.54
N GLN A 189 15.25 -8.21 -20.78
CA GLN A 189 14.47 -9.35 -21.25
C GLN A 189 13.05 -8.95 -21.66
N HIS A 190 12.36 -8.17 -20.81
CA HIS A 190 11.00 -7.75 -21.07
C HIS A 190 10.91 -6.80 -22.28
N LEU A 191 11.84 -5.85 -22.39
CA LEU A 191 11.90 -4.92 -23.52
C LEU A 191 12.16 -5.66 -24.84
N ALA A 192 13.09 -6.62 -24.85
CA ALA A 192 13.36 -7.46 -26.02
C ALA A 192 12.15 -8.33 -26.40
N ALA A 193 11.36 -8.81 -25.43
CA ALA A 193 10.12 -9.54 -25.69
C ALA A 193 9.06 -8.64 -26.33
N ILE A 194 8.90 -7.40 -25.85
CA ILE A 194 8.00 -6.41 -26.45
C ILE A 194 8.41 -6.10 -27.89
N GLU A 195 9.71 -5.92 -28.15
CA GLU A 195 10.21 -5.66 -29.51
C GLU A 195 9.93 -6.85 -30.46
N ARG A 196 10.15 -8.08 -29.99
CA ARG A 196 9.99 -9.29 -30.81
C ARG A 196 8.54 -9.71 -31.02
N HIS A 197 7.70 -9.55 -30.00
CA HIS A 197 6.36 -10.13 -29.95
C HIS A 197 5.22 -9.10 -29.90
N GLY A 198 5.57 -7.81 -29.84
CA GLY A 198 4.63 -6.71 -29.75
C GLY A 198 4.15 -6.42 -28.33
N VAL A 199 3.19 -5.50 -28.22
CA VAL A 199 2.57 -5.11 -26.95
C VAL A 199 1.28 -5.90 -26.74
N THR A 200 1.07 -6.42 -25.53
CA THR A 200 -0.17 -7.13 -25.14
C THR A 200 -1.19 -6.18 -24.49
N PRO A 201 -2.47 -6.59 -24.36
CA PRO A 201 -3.48 -5.82 -23.61
C PRO A 201 -3.09 -5.55 -22.14
N HIS A 202 -2.19 -6.35 -21.57
CA HIS A 202 -1.75 -6.21 -20.18
C HIS A 202 -0.61 -5.20 -19.99
N HIS A 203 -0.11 -4.59 -21.06
CA HIS A 203 0.90 -3.54 -20.98
C HIS A 203 0.27 -2.15 -20.84
N ARG A 204 0.87 -1.33 -20.00
CA ARG A 204 0.47 0.06 -19.74
C ARG A 204 0.92 0.93 -20.90
N ARG A 205 -0.01 1.24 -21.80
CA ARG A 205 0.27 1.94 -23.06
C ARG A 205 0.76 3.37 -22.82
N SER A 206 0.39 3.94 -21.67
CA SER A 206 0.85 5.25 -21.22
C SER A 206 2.29 5.27 -20.70
N PHE A 207 2.96 4.13 -20.52
CA PHE A 207 4.35 4.09 -20.04
C PHE A 207 5.33 4.23 -21.21
N ALA A 208 6.36 5.06 -21.05
CA ALA A 208 7.22 5.48 -22.17
C ALA A 208 7.81 4.33 -23.00
N PRO A 209 8.34 3.23 -22.43
CA PRO A 209 8.86 2.12 -23.25
C PRO A 209 7.78 1.43 -24.09
N VAL A 210 6.57 1.26 -23.54
CA VAL A 210 5.44 0.64 -24.23
C VAL A 210 4.91 1.57 -25.32
N ARG A 211 4.77 2.86 -25.01
CA ARG A 211 4.32 3.87 -25.97
C ARG A 211 5.23 3.93 -27.20
N ARG A 212 6.55 3.94 -27.00
CA ARG A 212 7.54 3.92 -28.09
C ARG A 212 7.42 2.69 -28.97
N ALA A 213 7.24 1.51 -28.36
CA ALA A 213 7.04 0.26 -29.10
C ALA A 213 5.76 0.30 -29.96
N LEU A 214 4.69 0.96 -29.49
CA LEU A 214 3.46 1.17 -30.26
C LEU A 214 3.61 2.20 -31.39
N GLU A 215 4.44 3.22 -31.18
CA GLU A 215 4.71 4.31 -32.14
C GLU A 215 5.77 3.92 -33.20
N GLY A 216 6.45 2.77 -33.04
CA GLY A 216 7.55 2.36 -33.91
C GLY A 216 8.81 3.23 -33.75
N ALA A 217 8.95 3.93 -32.63
CA ALA A 217 10.08 4.83 -32.38
C ALA A 217 11.32 4.04 -31.90
N PRO A 218 12.53 4.33 -32.43
CA PRO A 218 13.74 3.67 -31.97
C PRO A 218 14.02 3.98 -30.49
N PRO A 219 14.68 3.07 -29.74
CA PRO A 219 15.07 3.34 -28.37
C PRO A 219 16.00 4.57 -28.32
N PRO A 220 15.94 5.40 -27.26
CA PRO A 220 16.83 6.54 -27.12
C PRO A 220 18.28 6.05 -27.12
N ALA A 221 19.14 6.76 -27.84
CA ALA A 221 20.57 6.48 -27.85
C ALA A 221 21.12 6.68 -26.43
N GLY A 222 21.56 5.59 -25.80
CA GLY A 222 22.39 5.57 -24.60
C GLY A 222 21.96 6.48 -23.47
N ASP A 223 21.19 5.95 -22.53
CA ASP A 223 21.42 6.14 -21.10
C ASP A 223 20.70 5.02 -20.35
N ALA A 224 21.38 4.41 -19.38
CA ALA A 224 20.85 3.33 -18.57
C ALA A 224 19.45 3.70 -18.07
N VAL A 225 18.48 2.79 -18.25
CA VAL A 225 17.20 2.87 -17.53
C VAL A 225 17.59 3.04 -16.07
N PRO A 226 17.26 4.16 -15.40
CA PRO A 226 17.63 4.32 -14.02
C PRO A 226 16.95 3.17 -13.27
N GLN A 227 17.75 2.33 -12.62
CA GLN A 227 17.27 1.51 -11.52
C GLN A 227 16.85 2.51 -10.45
N THR A 228 15.62 3.02 -10.55
CA THR A 228 15.07 3.90 -9.53
C THR A 228 14.79 3.01 -8.33
N ASP A 229 15.66 3.10 -7.34
CA ASP A 229 15.41 2.59 -6.01
C ASP A 229 14.01 3.06 -5.58
N ALA A 230 13.19 2.06 -5.26
CA ALA A 230 11.83 2.26 -4.81
C ALA A 230 11.83 3.13 -3.55
N LYS A 231 11.47 4.41 -3.68
CA LYS A 231 10.83 5.32 -2.69
C LYS A 231 11.37 6.75 -2.63
N THR A 232 12.30 7.18 -3.49
CA THR A 232 12.76 8.59 -3.45
C THR A 232 12.56 9.32 -4.77
N ALA A 233 11.86 10.44 -4.65
CA ALA A 233 11.70 11.54 -5.62
C ALA A 233 10.81 11.29 -6.83
N TRP A 234 9.48 11.45 -6.69
CA TRP A 234 8.63 11.87 -7.82
C TRP A 234 7.51 12.79 -7.30
N THR A 235 7.68 14.09 -7.50
CA THR A 235 6.64 15.11 -7.37
C THR A 235 5.91 15.24 -8.71
N ASP A 236 4.58 15.25 -8.59
CA ASP A 236 3.53 15.52 -9.59
C ASP A 236 3.17 14.40 -10.59
#